data_AF-A0AAN0N703-F1
#
_entry.id   AF-A0AAN0N703-F1
#
_cell.length_a   1.000
_cell.length_b   1.000
_cell.length_c   1.000
_cell.angle_alpha   90.00
_cell.angle_beta   90.00
_cell.angle_gamma   90.00
#
_symmetry.space_group_name_H-M   'P 1'
#
loop_
_entity.id
_entity.type
_entity.pdbx_description
1 polymer ?
#
loop_
_entity_poly.entity_id
_entity_poly.type
_entity_poly.pdbx_seq_one_letter_code
_entity_poly.pdbx_strand_id
1 'polypeptide(L)' 'MTIDDELLANAKEFTGITETSSVIRKALILLVQHEAAERLIMLGGSGPDVEAPPRRRWNPNGTWDGNPE' A
#
# COMPACT_ATOMS: atom_id res chain seq x y z
N MET A 1 -2.76 28.35 1.26
CA MET A 1 -2.12 27.20 0.59
C MET A 1 -2.54 27.25 -0.86
N THR A 2 -1.58 27.22 -1.79
CA THR A 2 -1.84 27.21 -3.23
C THR A 2 -1.45 25.84 -3.77
N ILE A 3 -2.39 25.17 -4.43
CA ILE A 3 -2.16 23.88 -5.12
C ILE A 3 -2.22 24.20 -6.61
N ASP A 4 -1.38 23.56 -7.39
CA ASP A 4 -1.45 23.64 -8.84
C ASP A 4 -2.80 23.08 -9.34
N ASP A 5 -3.56 23.90 -10.04
CA ASP A 5 -4.92 23.57 -10.48
C ASP A 5 -4.93 22.46 -11.54
N GLU A 6 -3.91 22.40 -12.40
CA GLU A 6 -3.76 21.34 -13.40
C GLU A 6 -3.43 20.01 -12.72
N LEU A 7 -2.54 20.03 -11.74
CA LEU A 7 -2.22 18.84 -10.94
C LEU A 7 -3.45 18.32 -10.18
N LEU A 8 -4.25 19.22 -9.59
CA LEU A 8 -5.48 18.85 -8.90
C LEU A 8 -6.52 18.28 -9.87
N ALA A 9 -6.70 18.90 -11.05
CA ALA A 9 -7.60 18.40 -12.08
C ALA A 9 -7.23 16.99 -12.54
N ASN A 10 -5.96 16.77 -12.86
CA ASN A 10 -5.43 15.45 -13.24
C ASN A 10 -5.64 14.42 -12.12
N ALA A 11 -5.37 14.79 -10.86
CA ALA A 11 -5.59 13.90 -9.73
C ALA A 11 -7.07 13.51 -9.59
N LYS A 12 -8.00 14.45 -9.79
CA LYS A 12 -9.45 14.17 -9.76
C LYS A 12 -9.87 13.25 -10.90
N GLU A 13 -9.37 13.50 -12.11
CA GLU A 13 -9.63 12.67 -13.30
C GLU A 13 -9.14 11.23 -13.11
N PHE A 14 -7.87 11.05 -12.74
CA PHE A 14 -7.30 9.71 -12.60
C PHE A 14 -7.81 8.93 -11.38
N THR A 15 -8.16 9.62 -10.29
CA THR A 15 -8.66 8.95 -9.08
C THR A 15 -10.18 8.80 -9.05
N GLY A 16 -10.90 9.52 -9.91
CA GLY A 16 -12.37 9.63 -9.88
C GLY A 16 -12.92 10.39 -8.66
N ILE A 17 -12.07 10.99 -7.84
CA ILE A 17 -12.49 11.72 -6.64
C ILE A 17 -12.79 13.16 -7.01
N THR A 18 -14.04 13.59 -6.87
CA THR A 18 -14.47 14.96 -7.23
C THR A 18 -14.17 15.98 -6.14
N GLU A 19 -14.22 15.56 -4.89
CA GLU A 19 -14.06 16.39 -3.70
C GLU A 19 -12.58 16.68 -3.42
N THR A 20 -12.19 17.96 -3.41
CA THR A 20 -10.79 18.38 -3.25
C THR A 20 -10.22 17.91 -1.91
N SER A 21 -10.99 18.01 -0.82
CA SER A 21 -10.53 17.59 0.50
C SER A 21 -10.23 16.08 0.56
N SER A 22 -10.99 15.27 -0.18
CA SER A 22 -10.76 13.82 -0.32
C SER A 22 -9.51 13.50 -1.13
N VAL A 23 -9.23 14.24 -2.21
CA VAL A 23 -7.97 14.11 -2.97
C VAL A 23 -6.78 14.42 -2.09
N ILE A 24 -6.82 15.54 -1.35
CA ILE A 24 -5.73 15.96 -0.47
C ILE A 24 -5.49 14.92 0.64
N ARG A 25 -6.57 14.45 1.28
CA ARG A 25 -6.47 13.39 2.31
C ARG A 25 -5.80 12.15 1.75
N LYS A 26 -6.21 11.69 0.57
CA LYS A 26 -5.63 10.52 -0.09
C LYS A 26 -4.16 10.74 -0.43
N ALA A 27 -3.80 11.90 -0.97
CA ALA A 27 -2.42 12.24 -1.30
C ALA A 27 -1.50 12.21 -0.07
N LEU A 28 -1.94 12.77 1.07
CA LEU A 28 -1.16 12.73 2.30
C LEU A 28 -0.97 11.30 2.83
N ILE A 29 -2.00 10.46 2.78
CA ILE A 29 -1.89 9.05 3.18
C ILE A 29 -0.89 8.32 2.28
N LEU A 30 -0.99 8.51 0.96
CA LEU A 30 -0.08 7.88 0.00
C LEU A 30 1.37 8.33 0.19
N LEU A 31 1.59 9.63 0.46
CA LEU A 31 2.93 10.15 0.73
C LEU A 31 3.56 9.49 1.96
N VAL A 32 2.80 9.40 3.06
CA VAL A 32 3.28 8.73 4.29
C VAL A 32 3.61 7.26 4.03
N GLN A 33 2.76 6.56 3.28
CA GLN A 33 3.00 5.16 2.91
C GLN A 33 4.25 4.99 2.07
N HIS A 34 4.46 5.87 1.09
CA HIS A 34 5.64 5.86 0.22
C HIS A 34 6.94 6.06 1.02
N GLU A 35 6.99 7.08 1.88
CA GLU A 35 8.16 7.36 2.72
C GLU A 35 8.44 6.24 3.73
N ALA A 36 7.38 5.63 4.29
CA ALA A 36 7.53 4.48 5.17
C ALA A 36 8.10 3.28 4.40
N ALA A 37 7.64 3.03 3.18
CA ALA A 37 8.17 1.97 2.32
C ALA A 37 9.65 2.20 1.97
N GLU A 38 10.03 3.41 1.57
CA GLU A 38 11.44 3.78 1.32
C GLU A 38 12.33 3.49 2.53
N ARG A 39 11.90 3.89 3.73
CA ARG A 39 12.64 3.59 4.97
C ARG A 39 12.76 2.08 5.23
N LEU A 40 11.70 1.31 4.99
CA LEU A 40 11.74 -0.15 5.12
C LEU A 40 12.67 -0.80 4.08
N ILE A 41 12.68 -0.29 2.85
CA ILE A 41 13.60 -0.75 1.80
C ILE A 41 15.05 -0.46 2.19
N MET A 42 15.33 0.74 2.73
CA MET A 42 16.66 1.11 3.21
C MET A 42 17.15 0.25 4.38
N LEU A 43 16.24 -0.26 5.20
CA LEU A 43 16.58 -1.25 6.23
C LEU A 43 17.01 -2.60 5.60
N GLY A 44 16.77 -2.85 4.31
CA GLY A 44 17.29 -4.01 3.60
C GLY A 44 16.79 -5.35 4.14
N GLY A 45 15.64 -5.37 4.81
CA GLY A 45 15.19 -6.57 5.55
C GLY A 45 16.05 -6.85 6.77
N SER A 46 16.41 -5.83 7.54
CA SER A 46 17.25 -5.85 8.74
C SER A 46 16.75 -6.72 9.91
N GLY A 47 15.83 -7.66 9.67
CA GLY A 47 15.58 -8.76 10.56
C GLY A 47 16.54 -9.90 10.20
N PRO A 48 17.78 -9.94 10.74
CA PRO A 48 18.74 -11.01 10.43
C PRO A 48 18.19 -12.40 10.79
N ASP A 49 17.31 -12.44 11.79
CA ASP A 49 16.68 -13.66 12.30
C ASP A 49 15.23 -13.83 11.83
N VAL A 50 14.76 -13.03 10.86
CA VAL A 50 13.41 -13.19 10.32
C VAL A 50 13.37 -14.41 9.41
N GLU A 51 12.68 -15.44 9.86
CA GLU A 51 12.36 -16.60 9.04
C GLU A 51 11.09 -16.32 8.23
N ALA A 52 11.13 -16.58 6.92
CA ALA A 52 9.96 -16.38 6.07
C ALA A 52 8.82 -17.31 6.54
N PRO A 53 7.57 -16.83 6.69
CA PRO A 53 6.47 -17.69 7.07
C PRO A 53 6.28 -18.79 6.01
N PRO A 54 5.85 -20.01 6.41
CA PRO A 54 5.66 -21.11 5.47
C PRO A 54 4.70 -20.70 4.35
N ARG A 55 5.07 -21.01 3.10
CA ARG A 55 4.20 -20.73 1.95
C ARG A 55 2.91 -21.54 2.12
N ARG A 56 1.76 -20.86 2.08
CA ARG A 56 0.46 -21.53 1.99
C ARG A 56 0.43 -22.41 0.74
N ARG A 57 0.37 -23.73 0.93
CA ARG A 57 0.16 -24.70 -0.14
C ARG A 57 -1.32 -25.02 -0.21
N TRP A 58 -1.89 -24.81 -1.39
CA TRP A 58 -3.29 -25.11 -1.65
C TRP A 58 -3.41 -26.59 -2.02
N ASN A 59 -4.31 -27.28 -1.33
CA ASN A 59 -4.67 -28.66 -1.65
C ASN A 59 -5.60 -28.66 -2.88
N PRO A 60 -5.63 -29.75 -3.68
CA PRO A 60 -6.46 -29.83 -4.88
C PRO A 60 -7.95 -29.57 -4.64
N ASN A 61 -8.42 -29.68 -3.40
CA ASN A 61 -9.81 -29.56 -2.96
C ASN A 61 -10.20 -28.17 -2.46
N GLY A 62 -9.32 -27.16 -2.47
CA GLY A 62 -9.71 -25.84 -1.93
C GLY A 62 -9.19 -25.50 -0.54
N THR A 63 -8.46 -26.39 0.13
CA THR A 63 -8.03 -26.18 1.52
C THR A 63 -6.53 -25.93 1.63
N TRP A 64 -6.04 -25.58 2.83
CA TRP A 64 -4.61 -25.46 3.12
C TRP A 64 -4.31 -26.14 4.46
N ASP A 65 -3.11 -26.69 4.61
CA ASP A 65 -2.66 -27.55 5.73
C ASP A 65 -2.69 -26.90 7.13
N GLY A 66 -3.08 -25.63 7.25
CA GLY A 66 -3.23 -24.90 8.52
C GLY A 66 -4.66 -24.50 8.88
N ASN A 67 -5.67 -24.98 8.14
CA ASN A 67 -7.08 -24.91 8.53
C ASN A 67 -7.68 -26.31 8.51
N PRO A 68 -7.61 -27.07 9.62
CA PRO A 68 -8.48 -28.22 9.76
C PRO A 68 -9.92 -27.69 9.90
N GLU A 69 -10.89 -28.44 9.37
CA GLU A 69 -12.32 -28.18 9.62
C GLU A 69 -12.64 -28.10 11.11
#